data_AF-A0A970Q2Q7-F1
#
_entry.id   AF-A0A970Q2Q7-F1
#
_cell.length_a   1.000
_cell.length_b   1.000
_cell.length_c   1.000
_cell.angle_alpha   90.00
_cell.angle_beta   90.00
_cell.angle_gamma   90.00
#
_symmetry.space_group_name_H-M   'P 1'
#
loop_
_entity.id
_entity.type
_entity.pdbx_description
1 polymer ?
#
loop_
_entity_poly.entity_id
_entity_poly.type
_entity_poly.pdbx_seq_one_letter_code
_entity_poly.pdbx_strand_id
1 'polypeptide(L)'
;MIVTPEHIIKKYFPEPVETTRELYNRLEFDEAVYPYSNWLKDAEQYCFSQYLDESQYTLIPDSEEKNYRISQKAFLVLLESSPSKIGDEIRASFADISERVSKDPSFLKKLQDQLDQEAGIEKVIPKVSKSLKTKYNQSGQDAFEFMIKADNRLHFDIISGYNFQPGDKINDAAFWFKLVKEQGIPYHIVDISFTLSNEKTFSNRTIWSCMENRDYYPAIHLSRIIRINLFGDNKKLVDSYDYRFNAGQLNGLGSDLQEAMDMLLEFKPVEGLDIAQLGDTILQSYNLNDQAYAQAISEVVPVIMDYKSQASVEMLENSFHEAVDNYWEYYVLQDDPTKAIEDDLEQMITDRKPRITLALSVFNLLDQSHLMDKYFHKKYSDKQRDVISIEGSLRLIFALAEAEGLDPNADHEKRITDISAIVADHFDFIQQILAEMGQWPDKK
;
A
#
# COMPACT_ATOMS: atom_id res chain seq x y z
N MET A 1 3.13 -29.62 7.30
CA MET A 1 1.86 -29.41 6.59
C MET A 1 1.01 -28.51 7.45
N ILE A 2 0.66 -27.33 6.94
CA ILE A 2 -0.28 -26.40 7.55
C ILE A 2 -1.68 -26.89 7.17
N VAL A 3 -2.56 -27.03 8.16
CA VAL A 3 -3.94 -27.52 7.93
C VAL A 3 -4.80 -26.32 7.52
N THR A 4 -5.26 -26.30 6.27
CA THR A 4 -6.15 -25.23 5.74
C THR A 4 -7.63 -25.60 5.88
N PRO A 5 -8.56 -24.64 5.74
CA PRO A 5 -9.98 -24.92 5.59
C PRO A 5 -10.27 -26.04 4.60
N GLU A 6 -9.68 -26.03 3.40
CA GLU A 6 -9.86 -27.09 2.41
C GLU A 6 -9.45 -28.48 2.91
N HIS A 7 -8.41 -28.59 3.75
CA HIS A 7 -8.03 -29.86 4.36
C HIS A 7 -9.09 -30.37 5.33
N ILE A 8 -9.64 -29.46 6.15
CA ILE A 8 -10.70 -29.78 7.10
C ILE A 8 -11.97 -30.16 6.35
N ILE A 9 -12.32 -29.42 5.30
CA ILE A 9 -13.47 -29.70 4.43
C ILE A 9 -13.30 -31.08 3.78
N LYS A 10 -12.16 -31.39 3.16
CA LYS A 10 -11.90 -32.71 2.56
C LYS A 10 -11.91 -33.85 3.59
N LYS A 11 -11.52 -33.58 4.84
CA LYS A 11 -11.56 -34.58 5.92
C LYS A 11 -13.00 -34.98 6.26
N TYR A 12 -13.91 -34.01 6.41
CA TYR A 12 -15.31 -34.26 6.78
C TYR A 12 -16.22 -34.56 5.57
N PHE A 13 -15.87 -34.02 4.40
CA PHE A 13 -16.60 -34.14 3.15
C PHE A 13 -15.65 -34.65 2.04
N PRO A 14 -15.21 -35.92 2.11
CA PRO A 14 -14.28 -36.49 1.14
C PRO A 14 -14.89 -36.59 -0.26
N GLU A 15 -16.22 -36.65 -0.34
CA GLU A 15 -17.00 -36.58 -1.57
C GLU A 15 -17.84 -35.30 -1.57
N PRO A 16 -17.95 -34.60 -2.73
CA PRO A 16 -18.81 -33.43 -2.86
C PRO A 16 -20.24 -33.75 -2.41
N VAL A 17 -20.82 -32.85 -1.63
CA VAL A 17 -22.22 -32.95 -1.23
C VAL A 17 -23.06 -32.14 -2.20
N GLU A 18 -24.11 -32.76 -2.72
CA GLU A 18 -24.94 -32.16 -3.76
C GLU A 18 -26.26 -31.62 -3.22
N THR A 19 -26.66 -31.98 -2.00
CA THR A 19 -27.93 -31.52 -1.44
C THR A 19 -27.84 -30.94 -0.02
N THR A 20 -28.77 -30.05 0.31
CA THR A 20 -28.87 -29.47 1.66
C THR A 20 -29.11 -30.52 2.74
N ARG A 21 -29.89 -31.57 2.44
CA ARG A 21 -30.17 -32.65 3.42
C ARG A 21 -28.93 -33.50 3.70
N GLU A 22 -28.18 -33.86 2.67
CA GLU A 22 -26.90 -34.58 2.82
C GLU A 22 -25.89 -33.75 3.62
N LEU A 23 -25.83 -32.44 3.37
CA LEU A 23 -24.95 -31.53 4.10
C LEU A 23 -25.36 -31.48 5.57
N TYR A 24 -26.65 -31.27 5.86
CA TYR A 24 -27.17 -31.26 7.22
C TYR A 24 -26.83 -32.56 7.98
N ASN A 25 -27.07 -33.73 7.37
CA ASN A 25 -26.75 -35.01 8.01
C ASN A 25 -25.26 -35.16 8.33
N ARG A 26 -24.38 -34.69 7.42
CA ARG A 26 -22.92 -34.74 7.61
C ARG A 26 -22.37 -33.65 8.53
N LEU A 27 -23.15 -32.61 8.83
CA LEU A 27 -22.81 -31.60 9.84
C LEU A 27 -23.02 -32.11 11.27
N GLU A 28 -23.58 -33.32 11.44
CA GLU A 28 -23.77 -34.01 12.72
C GLU A 28 -24.55 -33.20 13.76
N PHE A 29 -25.58 -32.46 13.30
CA PHE A 29 -26.50 -31.80 14.22
C PHE A 29 -27.35 -32.81 15.00
N ASP A 30 -27.67 -32.48 16.24
CA ASP A 30 -28.70 -33.19 16.99
C ASP A 30 -30.07 -32.74 16.46
N GLU A 31 -30.73 -33.62 15.68
CA GLU A 31 -32.03 -33.34 15.06
C GLU A 31 -33.12 -33.05 16.11
N ALA A 32 -32.97 -33.51 17.36
CA ALA A 32 -33.91 -33.17 18.44
C ALA A 32 -33.74 -31.73 18.94
N VAL A 33 -32.56 -31.14 18.78
CA VAL A 33 -32.20 -29.79 19.26
C VAL A 33 -32.30 -28.77 18.14
N TYR A 34 -31.81 -29.10 16.94
CA TYR A 34 -31.84 -28.20 15.78
C TYR A 34 -32.26 -28.95 14.52
N PRO A 35 -33.58 -29.17 14.33
CA PRO A 35 -34.12 -29.95 13.21
C PRO A 35 -33.75 -29.38 11.84
N TYR A 36 -33.70 -30.25 10.83
CA TYR A 36 -33.38 -29.85 9.46
C TYR A 36 -34.25 -28.71 8.92
N SER A 37 -35.55 -28.69 9.23
CA SER A 37 -36.46 -27.63 8.79
C SER A 37 -36.08 -26.24 9.33
N ASN A 38 -35.57 -26.18 10.57
CA ASN A 38 -35.10 -24.94 11.17
C ASN A 38 -33.75 -24.53 10.58
N TRP A 39 -32.81 -25.48 10.46
CA TRP A 39 -31.52 -25.21 9.83
C TRP A 39 -31.68 -24.73 8.38
N LEU A 40 -32.57 -25.36 7.60
CA LEU A 40 -32.83 -24.97 6.22
C LEU A 40 -33.47 -23.59 6.12
N LYS A 41 -34.39 -23.25 7.04
CA LYS A 41 -34.98 -21.91 7.12
C LYS A 41 -33.91 -20.86 7.41
N ASP A 42 -33.00 -21.14 8.33
CA ASP A 42 -31.90 -20.23 8.65
C ASP A 42 -30.89 -20.12 7.50
N ALA A 43 -30.61 -21.23 6.81
CA ALA A 43 -29.82 -21.24 5.58
C ALA A 43 -30.46 -20.37 4.48
N GLU A 44 -31.77 -20.46 4.28
CA GLU A 44 -32.49 -19.61 3.32
C GLU A 44 -32.41 -18.13 3.70
N GLN A 45 -32.68 -17.83 4.97
CA GLN A 45 -32.77 -16.46 5.46
C GLN A 45 -31.41 -15.77 5.51
N TYR A 46 -30.38 -16.45 6.01
CA TYR A 46 -29.10 -15.82 6.33
C TYR A 46 -27.96 -16.21 5.38
N CYS A 47 -28.10 -17.25 4.56
CA CYS A 47 -27.09 -17.65 3.58
C CYS A 47 -27.56 -17.45 2.14
N PHE A 48 -28.65 -18.12 1.74
CA PHE A 48 -29.10 -18.11 0.35
C PHE A 48 -29.53 -16.73 -0.10
N SER A 49 -30.35 -16.04 0.70
CA SER A 49 -30.83 -14.69 0.33
C SER A 49 -29.73 -13.62 0.33
N GLN A 50 -28.61 -13.86 1.01
CA GLN A 50 -27.57 -12.85 1.25
C GLN A 50 -26.36 -13.03 0.33
N TYR A 51 -25.95 -14.27 0.05
CA TYR A 51 -24.64 -14.56 -0.56
C TYR A 51 -24.70 -15.39 -1.84
N LEU A 52 -25.87 -15.91 -2.22
CA LEU A 52 -26.05 -16.81 -3.36
C LEU A 52 -27.19 -16.34 -4.28
N ASP A 53 -27.05 -16.59 -5.57
CA ASP A 53 -28.15 -16.43 -6.53
C ASP A 53 -28.88 -17.76 -6.77
N GLU A 54 -30.09 -17.69 -7.35
CA GLU A 54 -30.96 -18.85 -7.60
C GLU A 54 -30.35 -19.89 -8.56
N SER A 55 -29.30 -19.56 -9.32
CA SER A 55 -28.59 -20.55 -10.14
C SER A 55 -27.69 -21.47 -9.31
N GLN A 56 -27.42 -21.10 -8.05
CA GLN A 56 -26.48 -21.79 -7.17
C GLN A 56 -27.13 -22.83 -6.26
N TYR A 57 -28.47 -22.80 -6.14
CA TYR A 57 -29.26 -23.74 -5.37
C TYR A 57 -30.63 -23.95 -6.03
N THR A 58 -31.04 -25.19 -6.27
CA THR A 58 -32.28 -25.51 -7.00
C THR A 58 -33.15 -26.44 -6.16
N LEU A 59 -34.41 -26.07 -5.98
CA LEU A 59 -35.36 -26.91 -5.23
C LEU A 59 -35.54 -28.25 -5.94
N ILE A 60 -35.48 -29.34 -5.18
CA ILE A 60 -35.77 -30.69 -5.69
C ILE A 60 -37.28 -30.86 -5.71
N PRO A 61 -37.90 -31.06 -6.90
CA PRO A 61 -39.34 -31.28 -6.98
C PRO A 61 -39.70 -32.62 -6.34
N ASP A 62 -40.91 -32.69 -5.78
CA ASP A 62 -41.53 -33.91 -5.24
C ASP A 62 -40.75 -34.61 -4.11
N SER A 63 -39.91 -33.89 -3.36
CA SER A 63 -39.27 -34.41 -2.14
C SER A 63 -40.23 -34.38 -0.94
N GLU A 64 -40.17 -35.40 -0.08
CA GLU A 64 -41.04 -35.52 1.11
C GLU A 64 -40.89 -34.34 2.08
N GLU A 65 -39.68 -33.79 2.18
CA GLU A 65 -39.36 -32.55 2.86
C GLU A 65 -38.63 -31.58 1.91
N LYS A 66 -38.73 -30.27 2.15
CA LYS A 66 -38.10 -29.24 1.32
C LYS A 66 -36.58 -29.46 1.28
N ASN A 67 -36.00 -29.67 0.10
CA ASN A 67 -34.58 -29.95 -0.07
C ASN A 67 -34.06 -29.33 -1.37
N TYR A 68 -32.82 -28.87 -1.37
CA TYR A 68 -32.19 -28.20 -2.51
C TYR A 68 -30.99 -28.98 -3.00
N ARG A 69 -30.81 -29.03 -4.32
CA ARG A 69 -29.50 -29.24 -4.94
C ARG A 69 -28.66 -27.99 -4.74
N ILE A 70 -27.40 -28.15 -4.38
CA ILE A 70 -26.48 -27.06 -4.09
C ILE A 70 -25.23 -27.18 -4.96
N SER A 71 -24.80 -26.06 -5.53
CA SER A 71 -23.51 -25.95 -6.20
C SER A 71 -22.35 -26.03 -5.18
N GLN A 72 -21.13 -26.24 -5.67
CA GLN A 72 -19.93 -26.23 -4.81
C GLN A 72 -19.78 -24.91 -4.03
N LYS A 73 -20.08 -23.77 -4.66
CA LYS A 73 -20.04 -22.46 -3.99
C LYS A 73 -21.11 -22.37 -2.88
N ALA A 74 -22.33 -22.86 -3.14
CA ALA A 74 -23.39 -22.91 -2.13
C ALA A 74 -23.03 -23.82 -0.95
N PHE A 75 -22.42 -24.98 -1.23
CA PHE A 75 -21.90 -25.90 -0.22
C PHE A 75 -20.87 -25.24 0.70
N LEU A 76 -19.88 -24.53 0.14
CA LEU A 76 -18.85 -23.84 0.93
C LEU A 76 -19.44 -22.77 1.83
N VAL A 77 -20.30 -21.90 1.28
CA VAL A 77 -20.96 -20.82 2.05
C VAL A 77 -21.78 -21.38 3.21
N LEU A 78 -22.58 -22.43 2.95
CA LEU A 78 -23.38 -23.08 3.99
C LEU A 78 -22.51 -23.70 5.08
N LEU A 79 -21.42 -24.36 4.70
CA LEU A 79 -20.51 -25.00 5.64
C LEU A 79 -19.81 -23.98 6.55
N GLU A 80 -19.30 -22.89 5.97
CA GLU A 80 -18.63 -21.81 6.69
C GLU A 80 -19.57 -21.00 7.58
N SER A 81 -20.86 -20.95 7.25
CA SER A 81 -21.88 -20.22 8.01
C SER A 81 -22.63 -21.10 9.02
N SER A 82 -22.46 -22.42 8.93
CA SER A 82 -23.19 -23.40 9.74
C SER A 82 -22.74 -23.36 11.21
N PRO A 83 -23.66 -23.38 12.20
CA PRO A 83 -23.33 -23.41 13.62
C PRO A 83 -22.90 -24.81 14.13
N SER A 84 -22.38 -25.68 13.26
CA SER A 84 -21.90 -27.01 13.65
C SER A 84 -20.45 -26.97 14.17
N LYS A 85 -20.05 -28.01 14.89
CA LYS A 85 -18.65 -28.20 15.33
C LYS A 85 -17.66 -28.20 14.16
N ILE A 86 -18.06 -28.76 13.02
CA ILE A 86 -17.23 -28.78 11.81
C ILE A 86 -17.08 -27.36 11.25
N GLY A 87 -18.17 -26.59 11.21
CA GLY A 87 -18.12 -25.17 10.83
C GLY A 87 -17.24 -24.36 11.79
N ASP A 88 -17.33 -24.62 13.10
CA ASP A 88 -16.47 -23.97 14.11
C ASP A 88 -14.98 -24.29 13.88
N GLU A 89 -14.63 -25.55 13.58
CA GLU A 89 -13.24 -25.94 13.27
C GLU A 89 -12.70 -25.23 12.02
N ILE A 90 -13.53 -25.11 10.97
CA ILE A 90 -13.16 -24.42 9.74
C ILE A 90 -12.93 -22.93 10.00
N ARG A 91 -13.86 -22.26 10.69
CA ARG A 91 -13.74 -20.85 11.06
C ARG A 91 -12.53 -20.60 11.98
N ALA A 92 -12.28 -21.48 12.94
CA ALA A 92 -11.12 -21.39 13.83
C ALA A 92 -9.80 -21.57 13.06
N SER A 93 -9.73 -22.50 12.11
CA SER A 93 -8.56 -22.69 11.24
C SER A 93 -8.31 -21.45 10.37
N PHE A 94 -9.37 -20.87 9.79
CA PHE A 94 -9.25 -19.64 9.03
C PHE A 94 -8.73 -18.48 9.91
N ALA A 95 -9.27 -18.33 11.13
CA ALA A 95 -8.83 -17.31 12.08
C ALA A 95 -7.37 -17.50 12.51
N ASP A 96 -6.93 -18.72 12.85
CA ASP A 96 -5.53 -19.02 13.21
C ASP A 96 -4.59 -18.72 12.05
N ILE A 97 -4.93 -19.18 10.84
CA ILE A 97 -4.14 -18.87 9.65
C ILE A 97 -4.07 -17.36 9.46
N SER A 98 -5.20 -16.66 9.47
CA SER A 98 -5.24 -15.21 9.27
C SER A 98 -4.40 -14.45 10.31
N GLU A 99 -4.46 -14.84 11.58
CA GLU A 99 -3.66 -14.25 12.65
C GLU A 99 -2.17 -14.53 12.48
N ARG A 100 -1.80 -15.77 12.13
CA ARG A 100 -0.40 -16.13 11.94
C ARG A 100 0.20 -15.51 10.70
N VAL A 101 -0.59 -15.40 9.63
CA VAL A 101 -0.20 -14.73 8.40
C VAL A 101 0.07 -13.24 8.64
N SER A 102 -0.66 -12.58 9.53
CA SER A 102 -0.41 -11.17 9.86
C SER A 102 0.79 -10.94 10.78
N LYS A 103 1.30 -11.98 11.45
CA LYS A 103 2.36 -11.86 12.47
C LYS A 103 3.67 -12.59 12.13
N ASP A 104 3.64 -13.60 11.26
CA ASP A 104 4.79 -14.46 10.93
C ASP A 104 4.97 -14.64 9.41
N PRO A 105 5.84 -13.83 8.78
CA PRO A 105 6.16 -13.96 7.36
C PRO A 105 6.72 -15.35 6.96
N SER A 106 7.36 -16.06 7.89
CA SER A 106 7.94 -17.38 7.62
C SER A 106 6.88 -18.48 7.54
N PHE A 107 5.83 -18.39 8.37
CA PHE A 107 4.67 -19.26 8.30
C PHE A 107 3.93 -19.06 6.97
N LEU A 108 3.77 -17.81 6.57
CA LEU A 108 3.10 -17.44 5.34
C LEU A 108 3.80 -18.00 4.09
N LYS A 109 5.13 -17.94 4.02
CA LYS A 109 5.90 -18.56 2.94
C LYS A 109 5.65 -20.07 2.86
N LYS A 110 5.65 -20.75 4.01
CA LYS A 110 5.37 -22.20 4.08
C LYS A 110 3.94 -22.53 3.65
N LEU A 111 2.97 -21.68 3.99
CA LEU A 111 1.57 -21.85 3.57
C LEU A 111 1.45 -21.70 2.05
N GLN A 112 2.06 -20.67 1.48
CA GLN A 112 2.05 -20.47 0.02
C GLN A 112 2.74 -21.61 -0.72
N ASP A 113 3.92 -22.04 -0.27
CA ASP A 113 4.65 -23.16 -0.88
C ASP A 113 3.79 -24.45 -0.87
N GLN A 114 3.04 -24.67 0.21
CA GLN A 114 2.13 -25.81 0.30
C GLN A 114 0.92 -25.66 -0.65
N LEU A 115 0.29 -24.48 -0.69
CA LEU A 115 -0.84 -24.22 -1.60
C LEU A 115 -0.42 -24.37 -3.07
N ASP A 116 0.76 -23.85 -3.44
CA ASP A 116 1.32 -23.99 -4.78
C ASP A 116 1.54 -25.48 -5.13
N GLN A 117 2.08 -26.25 -4.19
CA GLN A 117 2.30 -27.68 -4.35
C GLN A 117 0.98 -28.44 -4.54
N GLU A 118 -0.05 -28.10 -3.77
CA GLU A 118 -1.39 -28.70 -3.86
C GLU A 118 -2.11 -28.33 -5.16
N ALA A 119 -1.90 -27.12 -5.65
CA ALA A 119 -2.44 -26.65 -6.93
C ALA A 119 -1.65 -27.16 -8.16
N GLY A 120 -0.54 -27.88 -7.94
CA GLY A 120 0.33 -28.38 -9.02
C GLY A 120 1.08 -27.26 -9.76
N ILE A 121 1.26 -26.10 -9.12
CA ILE A 121 1.99 -24.97 -9.69
C ILE A 121 3.48 -25.32 -9.71
N GLU A 122 4.09 -25.28 -10.88
CA GLU A 122 5.53 -25.52 -11.00
C GLU A 122 6.33 -24.46 -10.26
N LYS A 123 7.30 -24.91 -9.45
CA LYS A 123 8.20 -24.01 -8.74
C LYS A 123 9.11 -23.28 -9.74
N VAL A 124 8.86 -22.00 -9.95
CA VAL A 124 9.72 -21.15 -10.77
C VAL A 124 11.02 -20.89 -10.01
N ILE A 125 12.14 -21.36 -10.55
CA ILE A 125 13.48 -21.01 -10.06
C ILE A 125 13.88 -19.66 -10.69
N PRO A 126 14.08 -18.59 -9.89
CA PRO A 126 14.45 -17.29 -10.42
C PRO A 126 15.75 -17.35 -11.22
N LYS A 127 15.75 -16.71 -12.38
CA LYS A 127 16.92 -16.59 -13.26
C LYS A 127 16.97 -15.19 -13.85
N VAL A 128 18.15 -14.59 -13.81
CA VAL A 128 18.43 -13.33 -14.46
C VAL A 128 18.15 -13.44 -15.96
N SER A 129 17.26 -12.57 -16.46
CA SER A 129 16.96 -12.49 -17.88
C SER A 129 18.11 -11.87 -18.68
N LYS A 130 18.06 -12.04 -20.01
CA LYS A 130 19.03 -11.39 -20.92
C LYS A 130 18.86 -9.87 -20.92
N SER A 131 17.63 -9.36 -20.87
CA SER A 131 17.32 -7.93 -20.86
C SER A 131 17.90 -7.26 -19.61
N LEU A 132 17.57 -7.79 -18.43
CA LEU A 132 18.05 -7.28 -17.15
C LEU A 132 19.58 -7.27 -17.07
N LYS A 133 20.22 -8.38 -17.48
CA LYS A 133 21.68 -8.49 -17.55
C LYS A 133 22.29 -7.43 -18.47
N THR A 134 21.65 -7.14 -19.59
CA THR A 134 22.15 -6.17 -20.55
C THR A 134 22.06 -4.76 -19.97
N LYS A 135 20.92 -4.42 -19.36
CA LYS A 135 20.69 -3.14 -18.67
C LYS A 135 21.73 -2.91 -17.55
N TYR A 136 21.97 -3.91 -16.72
CA TYR A 136 22.99 -3.84 -15.66
C TYR A 136 24.40 -3.64 -16.22
N ASN A 137 24.81 -4.45 -17.20
CA ASN A 137 26.15 -4.37 -17.79
C ASN A 137 26.41 -3.05 -18.53
N GLN A 138 25.38 -2.43 -19.11
CA GLN A 138 25.49 -1.17 -19.84
C GLN A 138 25.58 0.04 -18.92
N SER A 139 24.76 0.07 -17.87
CA SER A 139 24.73 1.18 -16.90
C SER A 139 25.85 1.10 -15.87
N GLY A 140 26.33 -0.11 -15.53
CA GLY A 140 27.22 -0.33 -14.38
C GLY A 140 26.54 -0.06 -13.03
N GLN A 141 25.22 0.07 -13.02
CA GLN A 141 24.40 0.35 -11.85
C GLN A 141 23.37 -0.76 -11.64
N ASP A 142 22.79 -0.79 -10.44
CA ASP A 142 21.69 -1.70 -10.10
C ASP A 142 20.58 -1.61 -11.14
N ALA A 143 20.08 -2.76 -11.57
CA ALA A 143 19.04 -2.85 -12.59
C ALA A 143 17.91 -3.75 -12.11
N PHE A 144 16.69 -3.41 -12.50
CA PHE A 144 15.49 -4.15 -12.15
C PHE A 144 14.54 -4.29 -13.35
N GLU A 145 13.69 -5.31 -13.30
CA GLU A 145 12.57 -5.50 -14.23
C GLU A 145 11.41 -6.26 -13.56
N PHE A 146 10.21 -6.05 -14.11
CA PHE A 146 9.00 -6.79 -13.75
C PHE A 146 8.70 -7.84 -14.81
N MET A 147 8.25 -9.02 -14.38
CA MET A 147 7.84 -10.10 -15.29
C MET A 147 6.74 -10.96 -14.68
N ILE A 148 5.75 -11.35 -15.49
CA ILE A 148 4.87 -12.46 -15.16
C ILE A 148 5.58 -13.77 -15.55
N LYS A 149 5.71 -14.71 -14.61
CA LYS A 149 6.32 -16.03 -14.85
C LYS A 149 5.26 -17.10 -15.06
N ALA A 150 5.70 -18.35 -15.31
CA ALA A 150 4.81 -19.48 -15.59
C ALA A 150 3.86 -19.84 -14.43
N ASP A 151 4.13 -19.35 -13.22
CA ASP A 151 3.25 -19.46 -12.05
C ASP A 151 2.24 -18.31 -11.95
N ASN A 152 2.13 -17.48 -13.00
CA ASN A 152 1.22 -16.33 -13.14
C ASN A 152 1.39 -15.25 -12.05
N ARG A 153 2.50 -15.26 -11.31
CA ARG A 153 2.83 -14.23 -10.33
C ARG A 153 3.64 -13.11 -10.98
N LEU A 154 3.49 -11.90 -10.43
CA LEU A 154 4.38 -10.79 -10.77
C LEU A 154 5.70 -10.94 -10.01
N HIS A 155 6.79 -11.07 -10.75
CA HIS A 155 8.15 -11.11 -10.23
C HIS A 155 8.82 -9.77 -10.43
N PHE A 156 9.53 -9.31 -9.40
CA PHE A 156 10.42 -8.15 -9.44
C PHE A 156 11.87 -8.65 -9.31
N ASP A 157 12.57 -8.74 -10.44
CA ASP A 157 13.93 -9.26 -10.49
C ASP A 157 14.94 -8.09 -10.43
N ILE A 158 15.91 -8.16 -9.53
CA ILE A 158 16.89 -7.09 -9.28
C ILE A 158 18.32 -7.66 -9.39
N ILE A 159 19.18 -7.05 -10.19
CA ILE A 159 20.63 -7.27 -10.14
C ILE A 159 21.27 -6.08 -9.47
N SER A 160 22.00 -6.31 -8.37
CA SER A 160 22.72 -5.28 -7.65
C SER A 160 24.23 -5.52 -7.63
N GLY A 161 24.99 -4.43 -7.79
CA GLY A 161 26.45 -4.38 -7.63
C GLY A 161 26.90 -4.41 -6.16
N TYR A 162 25.95 -4.41 -5.22
CA TYR A 162 26.23 -4.50 -3.80
C TYR A 162 26.98 -5.80 -3.45
N ASN A 163 27.99 -5.68 -2.58
CA ASN A 163 28.80 -6.82 -2.13
C ASN A 163 28.09 -7.58 -0.99
N PHE A 164 27.09 -8.37 -1.38
CA PHE A 164 26.31 -9.20 -0.45
C PHE A 164 27.19 -10.14 0.38
N GLN A 165 26.99 -10.11 1.69
CA GLN A 165 27.59 -11.07 2.60
C GLN A 165 26.76 -12.36 2.63
N PRO A 166 27.40 -13.52 2.92
CA PRO A 166 26.66 -14.76 3.09
C PRO A 166 25.57 -14.64 4.15
N GLY A 167 24.32 -14.87 3.74
CA GLY A 167 23.16 -14.81 4.64
C GLY A 167 22.40 -13.49 4.62
N ASP A 168 22.83 -12.50 3.83
CA ASP A 168 22.04 -11.29 3.56
C ASP A 168 20.67 -11.69 2.97
N LYS A 169 19.61 -11.11 3.54
CA LYS A 169 18.22 -11.36 3.15
C LYS A 169 17.46 -10.06 3.08
N ILE A 170 16.36 -10.07 2.34
CA ILE A 170 15.37 -9.00 2.42
C ILE A 170 14.65 -9.14 3.76
N ASN A 171 14.72 -8.08 4.57
CA ASN A 171 14.03 -7.98 5.85
C ASN A 171 12.62 -7.40 5.66
N ASP A 172 12.52 -6.34 4.85
CA ASP A 172 11.28 -5.65 4.58
C ASP A 172 11.23 -5.14 3.14
N ALA A 173 10.02 -4.96 2.61
CA ALA A 173 9.78 -4.37 1.30
C ALA A 173 8.47 -3.57 1.29
N ALA A 174 8.43 -2.49 0.51
CA ALA A 174 7.24 -1.68 0.31
C ALA A 174 7.07 -1.35 -1.17
N PHE A 175 5.82 -1.42 -1.64
CA PHE A 175 5.40 -0.94 -2.95
C PHE A 175 4.33 0.12 -2.78
N TRP A 176 4.49 1.21 -3.50
CA TRP A 176 3.51 2.29 -3.55
C TRP A 176 3.20 2.64 -4.99
N PHE A 177 1.90 2.78 -5.27
CA PHE A 177 1.38 3.14 -6.58
C PHE A 177 0.73 4.50 -6.44
N LYS A 178 1.12 5.46 -7.28
CA LYS A 178 0.45 6.76 -7.40
C LYS A 178 -0.04 6.94 -8.82
N LEU A 179 -1.35 7.06 -9.00
CA LEU A 179 -1.91 7.46 -10.28
C LEU A 179 -1.56 8.92 -10.57
N VAL A 180 -0.97 9.16 -11.74
CA VAL A 180 -0.70 10.49 -12.28
C VAL A 180 -1.22 10.60 -13.71
N LYS A 181 -1.55 11.81 -14.11
CA LYS A 181 -2.16 12.10 -15.40
C LYS A 181 -1.27 13.10 -16.12
N GLU A 182 -0.76 12.69 -17.27
CA GLU A 182 0.08 13.56 -18.09
C GLU A 182 -0.51 13.58 -19.49
N GLN A 183 -0.84 14.78 -20.00
CA GLN A 183 -1.48 14.96 -21.30
C GLN A 183 -2.75 14.10 -21.51
N GLY A 184 -3.49 13.83 -20.43
CA GLY A 184 -4.69 13.00 -20.46
C GLY A 184 -4.43 11.49 -20.52
N ILE A 185 -3.18 11.04 -20.37
CA ILE A 185 -2.81 9.62 -20.27
C ILE A 185 -2.53 9.26 -18.80
N PRO A 186 -3.14 8.18 -18.28
CA PRO A 186 -2.88 7.71 -16.93
C PRO A 186 -1.61 6.86 -16.85
N TYR A 187 -0.77 7.20 -15.87
CA TYR A 187 0.43 6.47 -15.48
C TYR A 187 0.39 6.15 -13.99
N HIS A 188 0.93 5.01 -13.58
CA HIS A 188 1.27 4.78 -12.17
C HIS A 188 2.75 5.03 -11.95
N ILE A 189 3.06 5.87 -10.98
CA ILE A 189 4.38 5.90 -10.36
C ILE A 189 4.45 4.73 -9.41
N VAL A 190 5.43 3.86 -9.62
CA VAL A 190 5.66 2.69 -8.80
C VAL A 190 6.95 2.91 -8.02
N ASP A 191 6.79 3.28 -6.76
CA ASP A 191 7.87 3.40 -5.80
C ASP A 191 8.08 2.07 -5.09
N ILE A 192 9.34 1.66 -5.02
CA ILE A 192 9.74 0.35 -4.54
C ILE A 192 10.88 0.56 -3.57
N SER A 193 10.71 0.12 -2.33
CA SER A 193 11.80 0.09 -1.36
C SER A 193 11.93 -1.30 -0.75
N PHE A 194 13.17 -1.67 -0.42
CA PHE A 194 13.42 -2.85 0.40
C PHE A 194 14.63 -2.63 1.26
N THR A 195 14.59 -3.21 2.45
CA THR A 195 15.65 -3.14 3.45
C THR A 195 16.19 -4.53 3.70
N LEU A 196 17.51 -4.65 3.71
CA LEU A 196 18.19 -5.91 4.00
C LEU A 196 18.29 -6.15 5.52
N SER A 197 18.62 -7.39 5.89
CA SER A 197 18.91 -7.79 7.27
C SER A 197 20.07 -7.03 7.93
N ASN A 198 20.89 -6.34 7.14
CA ASN A 198 21.98 -5.49 7.61
C ASN A 198 21.60 -3.99 7.59
N GLU A 199 20.30 -3.69 7.55
CA GLU A 199 19.71 -2.33 7.55
C GLU A 199 20.01 -1.51 6.29
N LYS A 200 20.68 -2.09 5.28
CA LYS A 200 20.87 -1.41 4.00
C LYS A 200 19.54 -1.32 3.25
N THR A 201 19.11 -0.10 2.93
CA THR A 201 17.92 0.16 2.12
C THR A 201 18.28 0.45 0.66
N PHE A 202 17.44 -0.07 -0.23
CA PHE A 202 17.46 0.17 -1.67
C PHE A 202 16.10 0.73 -2.07
N SER A 203 16.11 1.78 -2.87
CA SER A 203 14.89 2.39 -3.39
C SER A 203 15.00 2.51 -4.91
N ASN A 204 13.93 2.16 -5.59
CA ASN A 204 13.80 2.25 -7.04
C ASN A 204 12.43 2.87 -7.37
N ARG A 205 12.39 3.66 -8.44
CA ARG A 205 11.16 4.20 -9.00
C ARG A 205 11.04 3.77 -10.46
N THR A 206 9.84 3.43 -10.87
CA THR A 206 9.51 3.24 -12.29
C THR A 206 8.14 3.80 -12.61
N ILE A 207 7.87 3.99 -13.89
CA ILE A 207 6.60 4.50 -14.39
C ILE A 207 5.94 3.38 -15.18
N TRP A 208 4.68 3.10 -14.84
CA TRP A 208 3.85 2.17 -15.58
C TRP A 208 2.80 2.95 -16.35
N SER A 209 2.90 2.94 -17.67
CA SER A 209 1.73 3.27 -18.50
C SER A 209 0.61 2.31 -18.15
N CYS A 210 -0.55 2.85 -17.73
CA CYS A 210 -1.70 2.02 -17.38
C CYS A 210 -2.18 1.20 -18.58
N MET A 211 -1.95 1.71 -19.80
CA MET A 211 -2.31 1.01 -21.03
C MET A 211 -1.39 -0.17 -21.32
N GLU A 212 -0.07 0.01 -21.18
CA GLU A 212 0.93 -0.99 -21.56
C GLU A 212 1.15 -2.06 -20.47
N ASN A 213 1.06 -1.67 -19.20
CA ASN A 213 1.35 -2.55 -18.07
C ASN A 213 0.08 -3.18 -17.46
N ARG A 214 -1.05 -3.09 -18.16
CA ARG A 214 -2.35 -3.56 -17.67
C ARG A 214 -2.38 -5.03 -17.26
N ASP A 215 -1.52 -5.86 -17.87
CA ASP A 215 -1.47 -7.30 -17.61
C ASP A 215 -0.88 -7.61 -16.22
N TYR A 216 -0.13 -6.69 -15.60
CA TYR A 216 0.42 -6.86 -14.25
C TYR A 216 -0.64 -6.73 -13.17
N TYR A 217 -1.67 -5.90 -13.37
CA TYR A 217 -2.66 -5.63 -12.32
C TYR A 217 -3.53 -6.85 -11.98
N PRO A 218 -4.04 -7.65 -12.93
CA PRO A 218 -4.72 -8.90 -12.61
C PRO A 218 -3.81 -9.88 -11.87
N ALA A 219 -2.53 -9.97 -12.23
CA ALA A 219 -1.59 -10.83 -11.52
C ALA A 219 -1.41 -10.39 -10.06
N ILE A 220 -1.29 -9.09 -9.81
CA ILE A 220 -1.26 -8.51 -8.46
C ILE A 220 -2.58 -8.79 -7.73
N HIS A 221 -3.73 -8.54 -8.36
CA HIS A 221 -5.03 -8.68 -7.71
C HIS A 221 -5.36 -10.14 -7.34
N LEU A 222 -5.05 -11.08 -8.24
CA LEU A 222 -5.31 -12.51 -8.05
C LEU A 222 -4.34 -13.14 -7.05
N SER A 223 -3.04 -12.87 -7.18
CA SER A 223 -2.02 -13.47 -6.30
C SER A 223 -1.84 -12.72 -4.99
N ARG A 224 -2.19 -11.43 -4.97
CA ARG A 224 -1.93 -10.45 -3.89
C ARG A 224 -0.45 -10.34 -3.50
N ILE A 225 0.45 -10.81 -4.37
CA ILE A 225 1.87 -10.98 -4.08
C ILE A 225 2.73 -10.41 -5.22
N ILE A 226 3.81 -9.71 -4.87
CA ILE A 226 4.95 -9.48 -5.75
C ILE A 226 6.15 -10.28 -5.21
N ARG A 227 6.69 -11.18 -6.04
CA ARG A 227 7.88 -11.95 -5.68
C ARG A 227 9.14 -11.19 -6.07
N ILE A 228 9.86 -10.68 -5.08
CA ILE A 228 11.13 -9.99 -5.24
C ILE A 228 12.25 -11.03 -5.32
N ASN A 229 13.05 -11.01 -6.38
CA ASN A 229 14.24 -11.86 -6.52
C ASN A 229 15.48 -10.99 -6.60
N LEU A 230 16.33 -11.09 -5.58
CA LEU A 230 17.54 -10.30 -5.47
C LEU A 230 18.75 -11.11 -5.93
N PHE A 231 19.45 -10.60 -6.95
CA PHE A 231 20.65 -11.19 -7.50
C PHE A 231 21.86 -10.30 -7.23
N GLY A 232 22.98 -10.90 -6.86
CA GLY A 232 24.25 -10.19 -6.77
C GLY A 232 24.92 -10.00 -8.14
N ASP A 233 26.00 -9.23 -8.19
CA ASP A 233 26.78 -8.92 -9.40
C ASP A 233 27.22 -10.18 -10.21
N ASN A 234 27.54 -11.27 -9.49
CA ASN A 234 27.86 -12.58 -10.06
C ASN A 234 26.63 -13.36 -10.58
N LYS A 235 25.43 -12.75 -10.54
CA LYS A 235 24.13 -13.27 -10.98
C LYS A 235 23.60 -14.44 -10.16
N LYS A 236 24.18 -14.70 -8.98
CA LYS A 236 23.62 -15.67 -8.04
C LYS A 236 22.44 -15.03 -7.33
N LEU A 237 21.37 -15.81 -7.19
CA LEU A 237 20.24 -15.45 -6.34
C LEU A 237 20.77 -15.36 -4.90
N VAL A 238 20.63 -14.17 -4.32
CA VAL A 238 20.95 -13.88 -2.92
C VAL A 238 19.76 -14.28 -2.07
N ASP A 239 18.57 -13.75 -2.41
CA ASP A 239 17.34 -14.03 -1.70
C ASP A 239 16.10 -13.90 -2.60
N SER A 240 14.99 -14.48 -2.14
CA SER A 240 13.67 -14.38 -2.76
C SER A 240 12.59 -14.16 -1.68
N TYR A 241 11.89 -13.04 -1.81
CA TYR A 241 10.96 -12.49 -0.82
C TYR A 241 9.60 -12.22 -1.47
N ASP A 242 8.51 -12.56 -0.78
CA ASP A 242 7.15 -12.35 -1.26
C ASP A 242 6.54 -11.13 -0.55
N TYR A 243 6.50 -9.99 -1.24
CA TYR A 243 5.77 -8.81 -0.79
C TYR A 243 4.27 -9.04 -0.98
N ARG A 244 3.46 -8.69 0.02
CA ARG A 244 2.00 -8.85 -0.03
C ARG A 244 1.30 -7.53 0.16
N PHE A 245 0.30 -7.30 -0.68
CA PHE A 245 -0.57 -6.14 -0.53
C PHE A 245 -1.55 -6.38 0.61
N ASN A 246 -1.73 -5.37 1.45
CA ASN A 246 -2.84 -5.35 2.39
C ASN A 246 -4.16 -4.93 1.70
N ALA A 247 -5.28 -5.10 2.39
CA ALA A 247 -6.61 -4.80 1.82
C ALA A 247 -6.78 -3.32 1.43
N GLY A 248 -6.24 -2.40 2.23
CA GLY A 248 -6.28 -0.97 1.94
C GLY A 248 -5.53 -0.62 0.65
N GLN A 249 -4.35 -1.19 0.45
CA GLN A 249 -3.54 -1.00 -0.75
C GLN A 249 -4.21 -1.58 -2.00
N LEU A 250 -4.82 -2.76 -1.89
CA LEU A 250 -5.56 -3.36 -3.01
C LEU A 250 -6.80 -2.54 -3.36
N ASN A 251 -7.52 -2.02 -2.36
CA ASN A 251 -8.70 -1.18 -2.60
C ASN A 251 -8.31 0.15 -3.25
N GLY A 252 -7.24 0.79 -2.77
CA GLY A 252 -6.70 2.02 -3.37
C GLY A 252 -6.27 1.78 -4.82
N LEU A 253 -5.44 0.77 -5.07
CA LEU A 253 -5.02 0.39 -6.42
C LEU A 253 -6.22 0.05 -7.33
N GLY A 254 -7.24 -0.63 -6.80
CA GLY A 254 -8.46 -0.93 -7.53
C GLY A 254 -9.24 0.32 -7.95
N SER A 255 -9.33 1.32 -7.06
CA SER A 255 -9.94 2.62 -7.37
C SER A 255 -9.16 3.36 -8.45
N ASP A 256 -7.83 3.46 -8.29
CA ASP A 256 -6.94 4.13 -9.26
C ASP A 256 -7.02 3.45 -10.64
N LEU A 257 -7.09 2.12 -10.68
CA LEU A 257 -7.25 1.37 -11.93
C LEU A 257 -8.60 1.59 -12.60
N GLN A 258 -9.68 1.66 -11.83
CA GLN A 258 -10.99 1.99 -12.39
C GLN A 258 -10.96 3.39 -13.01
N GLU A 259 -10.38 4.36 -12.30
CA GLU A 259 -10.24 5.73 -12.79
C GLU A 259 -9.37 5.79 -14.06
N ALA A 260 -8.24 5.08 -14.09
CA ALA A 260 -7.38 4.96 -15.26
C ALA A 260 -8.12 4.35 -16.46
N MET A 261 -8.93 3.32 -16.24
CA MET A 261 -9.74 2.70 -17.29
C MET A 261 -10.80 3.65 -17.84
N ASP A 262 -11.49 4.39 -16.96
CA ASP A 262 -12.49 5.38 -17.36
C ASP A 262 -11.86 6.48 -18.23
N MET A 263 -10.67 6.96 -17.86
CA MET A 263 -9.91 7.92 -18.67
C MET A 263 -9.49 7.34 -20.03
N LEU A 264 -9.03 6.09 -20.07
CA LEU A 264 -8.61 5.44 -21.31
C LEU A 264 -9.79 5.17 -22.27
N LEU A 265 -11.02 5.03 -21.76
CA LEU A 265 -12.22 4.93 -22.59
C LEU A 265 -12.55 6.22 -23.33
N GLU A 266 -12.25 7.37 -22.71
CA GLU A 266 -12.47 8.70 -23.28
C GLU A 266 -11.28 9.20 -24.10
N PHE A 267 -10.12 8.56 -23.94
CA PHE A 267 -8.88 8.95 -24.60
C PHE A 267 -8.97 8.80 -26.12
N LYS A 268 -8.64 9.88 -26.83
CA LYS A 268 -8.47 9.87 -28.28
C LYS A 268 -6.98 9.79 -28.59
N PRO A 269 -6.52 8.78 -29.34
CA PRO A 269 -5.12 8.65 -29.73
C PRO A 269 -4.61 9.95 -30.38
N VAL A 270 -3.58 10.54 -29.79
CA VAL A 270 -2.88 11.69 -30.38
C VAL A 270 -1.83 11.12 -31.35
N GLU A 271 -1.92 11.48 -32.63
CA GLU A 271 -0.91 11.07 -33.61
C GLU A 271 0.48 11.58 -33.20
N GLY A 272 1.46 10.66 -33.19
CA GLY A 272 2.86 10.98 -32.87
C GLY A 272 3.22 11.01 -31.39
N LEU A 273 2.29 10.69 -30.48
CA LEU A 273 2.58 10.60 -29.06
C LEU A 273 3.31 9.30 -28.71
N ASP A 274 4.54 9.41 -28.21
CA ASP A 274 5.33 8.29 -27.72
C ASP A 274 5.12 8.13 -26.20
N ILE A 275 4.36 7.09 -25.83
CA ILE A 275 3.99 6.78 -24.44
C ILE A 275 5.20 6.43 -23.59
N ALA A 276 6.20 5.76 -24.18
CA ALA A 276 7.43 5.39 -23.49
C ALA A 276 8.26 6.63 -23.22
N GLN A 277 8.42 7.51 -24.22
CA GLN A 277 9.12 8.78 -24.04
C GLN A 277 8.44 9.67 -22.98
N LEU A 278 7.11 9.75 -22.99
CA LEU A 278 6.37 10.51 -21.99
C LEU A 278 6.55 9.90 -20.58
N GLY A 279 6.54 8.57 -20.47
CA GLY A 279 6.85 7.87 -19.23
C GLY A 279 8.25 8.17 -18.70
N ASP A 280 9.25 8.21 -19.58
CA ASP A 280 10.63 8.58 -19.23
C ASP A 280 10.72 10.05 -18.77
N THR A 281 10.02 10.97 -19.43
CA THR A 281 9.94 12.38 -19.01
C THR A 281 9.31 12.51 -17.63
N ILE A 282 8.21 11.80 -17.34
CA ILE A 282 7.59 11.78 -16.01
C ILE A 282 8.60 11.25 -14.98
N LEU A 283 9.26 10.11 -15.26
CA LEU A 283 10.24 9.51 -14.35
C LEU A 283 11.38 10.49 -14.03
N GLN A 284 11.95 11.12 -15.06
CA GLN A 284 13.02 12.10 -14.91
C GLN A 284 12.57 13.28 -14.05
N SER A 285 11.37 13.81 -14.30
CA SER A 285 10.81 14.94 -13.55
C SER A 285 10.67 14.64 -12.07
N TYR A 286 10.14 13.46 -11.74
CA TYR A 286 10.02 13.02 -10.34
C TYR A 286 11.37 12.81 -9.65
N ASN A 287 12.36 12.26 -10.36
CA ASN A 287 13.72 12.10 -9.82
C ASN A 287 14.40 13.45 -9.58
N LEU A 288 14.26 14.40 -10.51
CA LEU A 288 14.76 15.77 -10.35
C LEU A 288 14.07 16.48 -9.19
N ASN A 289 12.76 16.28 -9.02
CA ASN A 289 12.02 16.85 -7.91
C ASN A 289 12.52 16.36 -6.56
N ASP A 290 12.71 15.05 -6.40
CA ASP A 290 13.26 14.46 -5.17
C ASP A 290 14.69 14.96 -4.89
N GLN A 291 15.52 15.07 -5.93
CA GLN A 291 16.85 15.64 -5.82
C GLN A 291 16.80 17.10 -5.36
N ALA A 292 15.91 17.91 -5.93
CA ALA A 292 15.73 19.31 -5.57
C ALA A 292 15.28 19.45 -4.10
N TYR A 293 14.32 18.64 -3.65
CA TYR A 293 13.90 18.62 -2.25
C TYR A 293 15.05 18.20 -1.32
N ALA A 294 15.77 17.13 -1.64
CA ALA A 294 16.87 16.65 -0.81
C ALA A 294 17.97 17.72 -0.66
N GLN A 295 18.33 18.40 -1.75
CA GLN A 295 19.32 19.48 -1.72
C GLN A 295 18.80 20.71 -0.96
N ALA A 296 17.57 21.14 -1.23
CA ALA A 296 16.96 22.25 -0.51
C ALA A 296 16.85 21.98 1.00
N ILE A 297 16.49 20.76 1.42
CA ILE A 297 16.49 20.35 2.84
C ILE A 297 17.90 20.47 3.41
N SER A 298 18.92 19.98 2.70
CA SER A 298 20.32 20.05 3.16
C SER A 298 20.84 21.47 3.33
N GLU A 299 20.32 22.42 2.54
CA GLU A 299 20.67 23.85 2.64
C GLU A 299 19.91 24.55 3.77
N VAL A 300 18.64 24.22 3.98
CA VAL A 300 17.78 24.91 4.96
C VAL A 300 18.00 24.39 6.38
N VAL A 301 18.19 23.08 6.57
CA VAL A 301 18.33 22.47 7.91
C VAL A 301 19.44 23.11 8.76
N PRO A 302 20.68 23.34 8.27
CA PRO A 302 21.72 23.98 9.06
C PRO A 302 21.34 25.39 9.54
N VAL A 303 20.69 26.18 8.67
CA VAL A 303 20.27 27.56 8.97
C VAL A 303 19.19 27.56 10.04
N ILE A 304 18.17 26.72 9.89
CA ILE A 304 17.06 26.63 10.84
C ILE A 304 17.52 26.07 12.19
N MET A 305 18.43 25.09 12.20
CA MET A 305 18.96 24.52 13.43
C MET A 305 19.83 25.50 14.21
N ASP A 306 20.67 26.29 13.52
CA ASP A 306 21.45 27.35 14.16
C ASP A 306 20.53 28.41 14.78
N TYR A 307 19.52 28.86 14.02
CA TYR A 307 18.49 29.77 14.50
C TYR A 307 17.78 29.22 15.75
N LYS A 308 17.28 27.98 15.70
CA LYS A 308 16.57 27.31 16.80
C LYS A 308 17.39 27.29 18.08
N SER A 309 18.70 27.05 17.99
CA SER A 309 19.58 26.96 19.16
C SER A 309 19.74 28.28 19.93
N GLN A 310 19.41 29.41 19.28
CA GLN A 310 19.58 30.77 19.81
C GLN A 310 18.24 31.51 19.99
N ALA A 311 17.15 30.97 19.44
CA ALA A 311 15.86 31.65 19.36
C ALA A 311 15.10 31.68 20.69
N SER A 312 14.47 32.81 21.00
CA SER A 312 13.42 32.89 22.00
C SER A 312 12.10 32.31 21.47
N VAL A 313 11.13 32.07 22.36
CA VAL A 313 9.78 31.63 21.99
C VAL A 313 9.12 32.58 20.97
N GLU A 314 9.22 33.89 21.22
CA GLU A 314 8.66 34.93 20.34
C GLU A 314 9.33 34.93 18.96
N MET A 315 10.64 34.66 18.91
CA MET A 315 11.37 34.51 17.66
C MET A 315 10.88 33.29 16.86
N LEU A 316 10.68 32.15 17.52
CA LEU A 316 10.13 30.95 16.87
C LEU A 316 8.72 31.18 16.32
N GLU A 317 7.88 31.88 17.07
CA GLU A 317 6.52 32.23 16.67
C GLU A 317 6.50 33.16 15.45
N ASN A 318 7.31 34.22 15.47
CA ASN A 318 7.44 35.15 14.34
C ASN A 318 8.01 34.45 13.09
N SER A 319 8.96 33.53 13.26
CA SER A 319 9.53 32.75 12.15
C SER A 319 8.49 31.82 11.52
N PHE A 320 7.57 31.26 12.32
CA PHE A 320 6.44 30.51 11.78
C PHE A 320 5.50 31.41 10.96
N HIS A 321 5.15 32.60 11.47
CA HIS A 321 4.30 33.56 10.75
C HIS A 321 4.91 33.99 9.41
N GLU A 322 6.20 34.34 9.42
CA GLU A 322 6.93 34.70 8.21
C GLU A 322 6.99 33.54 7.21
N ALA A 323 7.18 32.30 7.68
CA ALA A 323 7.19 31.13 6.81
C ALA A 323 5.80 30.85 6.20
N VAL A 324 4.72 31.11 6.92
CA VAL A 324 3.34 31.03 6.39
C VAL A 324 3.14 32.05 5.27
N ASP A 325 3.51 33.31 5.49
CA ASP A 325 3.35 34.34 4.47
C ASP A 325 4.19 34.06 3.23
N ASN A 326 5.46 33.66 3.41
CA ASN A 326 6.33 33.28 2.30
C ASN A 326 5.78 32.08 1.52
N TYR A 327 5.25 31.05 2.19
CA TYR A 327 4.57 29.94 1.53
C TYR A 327 3.36 30.44 0.71
N TRP A 328 2.56 31.35 1.29
CA TRP A 328 1.36 31.88 0.65
C TRP A 328 1.68 32.69 -0.60
N GLU A 329 2.64 33.61 -0.49
CA GLU A 329 3.14 34.41 -1.60
C GLU A 329 3.65 33.52 -2.73
N TYR A 330 4.30 32.41 -2.39
CA TYR A 330 5.00 31.59 -3.35
C TYR A 330 4.13 30.51 -4.02
N TYR A 331 3.14 29.94 -3.34
CA TYR A 331 2.35 28.81 -3.87
C TYR A 331 0.84 29.07 -3.96
N VAL A 332 0.32 30.14 -3.36
CA VAL A 332 -1.12 30.43 -3.34
C VAL A 332 -1.46 31.64 -4.20
N LEU A 333 -0.62 32.68 -4.18
CA LEU A 333 -0.85 33.90 -4.99
C LEU A 333 -0.43 33.74 -6.46
N GLN A 334 0.33 32.71 -6.78
CA GLN A 334 0.82 32.40 -8.11
C GLN A 334 0.68 30.90 -8.39
N ASP A 335 0.78 30.52 -9.66
CA ASP A 335 0.81 29.11 -10.04
C ASP A 335 1.99 28.43 -9.36
N ASP A 336 1.74 27.31 -8.68
CA ASP A 336 2.77 26.58 -7.94
C ASP A 336 3.91 26.16 -8.89
N PRO A 337 5.12 26.75 -8.77
CA PRO A 337 6.22 26.48 -9.68
C PRO A 337 6.73 25.03 -9.56
N THR A 338 6.39 24.34 -8.47
CA THR A 338 6.76 22.93 -8.28
C THR A 338 5.88 21.95 -9.05
N LYS A 339 4.78 22.43 -9.67
CA LYS A 339 3.88 21.62 -10.51
C LYS A 339 4.33 21.55 -11.98
N ALA A 340 5.22 22.44 -12.41
CA ALA A 340 5.79 22.40 -13.75
C ALA A 340 7.00 21.46 -13.82
N ILE A 341 7.17 20.78 -14.96
CA ILE A 341 8.40 20.05 -15.28
C ILE A 341 9.43 21.07 -15.74
N GLU A 342 10.32 21.44 -14.82
CA GLU A 342 11.49 22.28 -15.13
C GLU A 342 12.77 21.44 -15.17
N ASP A 343 13.65 21.71 -16.12
CA ASP A 343 14.98 21.09 -16.22
C ASP A 343 16.09 21.88 -15.49
N ASP A 344 15.74 23.00 -14.83
CA ASP A 344 16.69 23.82 -14.06
C ASP A 344 16.68 23.41 -12.57
N LEU A 345 17.61 22.53 -12.21
CA LEU A 345 17.73 22.03 -10.84
C LEU A 345 17.99 23.15 -9.82
N GLU A 346 18.75 24.21 -10.16
CA GLU A 346 19.04 25.30 -9.21
C GLU A 346 17.79 26.12 -8.90
N GLN A 347 16.99 26.40 -9.93
CA GLN A 347 15.70 27.04 -9.77
C GLN A 347 14.77 26.14 -8.96
N MET A 348 14.69 24.85 -9.30
CA MET A 348 13.88 23.90 -8.55
C MET A 348 14.24 23.90 -7.06
N ILE A 349 15.52 23.81 -6.70
CA ILE A 349 15.97 23.87 -5.30
C ILE A 349 15.44 25.12 -4.60
N THR A 350 15.52 26.27 -5.26
CA THR A 350 15.00 27.54 -4.75
C THR A 350 13.50 27.48 -4.53
N ASP A 351 12.75 26.94 -5.50
CA ASP A 351 11.29 26.86 -5.44
C ASP A 351 10.79 25.93 -4.33
N ARG A 352 11.59 24.98 -3.82
CA ARG A 352 11.18 24.07 -2.74
C ARG A 352 11.44 24.66 -1.34
N LYS A 353 12.32 25.66 -1.23
CA LYS A 353 12.73 26.25 0.06
C LYS A 353 11.57 26.81 0.87
N PRO A 354 10.61 27.58 0.34
CA PRO A 354 9.53 28.14 1.15
C PRO A 354 8.70 27.05 1.86
N ARG A 355 8.37 25.96 1.16
CA ARG A 355 7.63 24.81 1.72
C ARG A 355 8.42 24.08 2.79
N ILE A 356 9.71 23.84 2.55
CA ILE A 356 10.62 23.20 3.52
C ILE A 356 10.78 24.07 4.77
N THR A 357 10.98 25.37 4.59
CA THR A 357 11.11 26.34 5.69
C THR A 357 9.84 26.35 6.55
N LEU A 358 8.66 26.39 5.94
CA LEU A 358 7.39 26.30 6.68
C LEU A 358 7.30 25.01 7.49
N ALA A 359 7.58 23.85 6.86
CA ALA A 359 7.57 22.58 7.57
C ALA A 359 8.53 22.60 8.76
N LEU A 360 9.79 23.00 8.57
CA LEU A 360 10.79 23.05 9.65
C LEU A 360 10.43 24.05 10.76
N SER A 361 9.85 25.20 10.41
CA SER A 361 9.33 26.17 11.39
C SER A 361 8.24 25.56 12.26
N VAL A 362 7.33 24.76 11.68
CA VAL A 362 6.32 23.99 12.44
C VAL A 362 6.99 23.03 13.42
N PHE A 363 8.02 22.29 13.00
CA PHE A 363 8.74 21.36 13.90
C PHE A 363 9.51 22.08 15.01
N ASN A 364 9.92 23.34 14.81
CA ASN A 364 10.47 24.15 15.90
C ASN A 364 9.42 24.53 16.95
N LEU A 365 8.15 24.65 16.55
CA LEU A 365 7.05 24.91 17.47
C LEU A 365 6.71 23.69 18.32
N LEU A 366 7.01 22.46 17.88
CA LEU A 366 6.74 21.24 18.65
C LEU A 366 7.30 21.34 20.07
N ASP A 367 8.53 21.83 20.23
CA ASP A 367 9.18 21.94 21.53
C ASP A 367 8.48 22.94 22.47
N GLN A 368 7.63 23.81 21.94
CA GLN A 368 6.90 24.84 22.66
C GLN A 368 5.43 24.46 22.88
N SER A 369 5.13 23.78 23.99
CA SER A 369 3.79 23.20 24.25
C SER A 369 2.64 24.22 24.19
N HIS A 370 2.89 25.49 24.52
CA HIS A 370 1.88 26.54 24.46
C HIS A 370 1.61 27.00 23.01
N LEU A 371 2.60 27.01 22.13
CA LEU A 371 2.41 27.32 20.70
C LEU A 371 1.69 26.17 19.99
N MET A 372 2.00 24.92 20.38
CA MET A 372 1.28 23.75 19.89
C MET A 372 -0.22 23.78 20.23
N ASP A 373 -0.57 24.19 21.46
CA ASP A 373 -1.97 24.35 21.87
C ASP A 373 -2.63 25.55 21.17
N LYS A 374 -1.89 26.64 20.98
CA LYS A 374 -2.37 27.88 20.35
C LYS A 374 -2.74 27.68 18.89
N TYR A 375 -1.83 27.11 18.09
CA TYR A 375 -1.99 27.03 16.64
C TYR A 375 -2.63 25.73 16.17
N PHE A 376 -2.23 24.60 16.73
CA PHE A 376 -2.65 23.28 16.22
C PHE A 376 -3.65 22.59 17.15
N HIS A 377 -3.94 23.18 18.30
CA HIS A 377 -4.83 22.62 19.32
C HIS A 377 -4.43 21.20 19.77
N LYS A 378 -3.11 20.92 19.80
CA LYS A 378 -2.56 19.62 20.18
C LYS A 378 -1.82 19.68 21.53
N LYS A 379 -1.95 18.61 22.31
CA LYS A 379 -1.25 18.41 23.59
C LYS A 379 -0.55 17.05 23.59
N TYR A 380 0.74 17.08 23.33
CA TYR A 380 1.61 15.91 23.25
C TYR A 380 2.62 15.88 24.40
N SER A 381 2.97 14.68 24.86
CA SER A 381 4.13 14.48 25.75
C SER A 381 5.44 14.66 24.98
N ASP A 382 6.56 14.81 25.69
CA ASP A 382 7.91 14.93 25.07
C ASP A 382 8.19 13.77 24.11
N LYS A 383 7.92 12.53 24.54
CA LYS A 383 8.11 11.34 23.71
C LYS A 383 7.25 11.34 22.45
N GLN A 384 6.01 11.83 22.54
CA GLN A 384 5.12 11.91 21.37
C GLN A 384 5.63 12.97 20.38
N ARG A 385 6.13 14.10 20.89
CA ARG A 385 6.75 15.14 20.05
C ARG A 385 8.01 14.65 19.36
N ASP A 386 8.86 13.89 20.05
CA ASP A 386 10.07 13.30 19.48
C ASP A 386 9.74 12.38 18.29
N VAL A 387 8.76 11.48 18.45
CA VAL A 387 8.35 10.57 17.36
C VAL A 387 7.69 11.33 16.21
N ILE A 388 6.85 12.33 16.49
CA ILE A 388 6.27 13.20 15.44
C ILE A 388 7.36 13.94 14.67
N SER A 389 8.40 14.43 15.34
CA SER A 389 9.50 15.16 14.70
C SER A 389 10.27 14.28 13.71
N ILE A 390 10.53 13.04 14.09
CA ILE A 390 11.22 12.04 13.26
C ILE A 390 10.35 11.63 12.07
N GLU A 391 9.10 11.25 12.31
CA GLU A 391 8.23 10.61 11.31
C GLU A 391 7.45 11.61 10.44
N GLY A 392 7.20 12.80 10.97
CA GLY A 392 6.26 13.76 10.40
C GLY A 392 6.86 14.82 9.50
N SER A 393 8.17 15.04 9.56
CA SER A 393 8.84 16.18 8.92
C SER A 393 8.82 16.15 7.40
N LEU A 394 9.26 15.05 6.81
CA LEU A 394 9.18 14.87 5.35
C LEU A 394 7.73 14.80 4.87
N ARG A 395 6.84 14.15 5.63
CA ARG A 395 5.44 13.99 5.24
C ARG A 395 4.68 15.32 5.23
N LEU A 396 5.02 16.25 6.14
CA LEU A 396 4.38 17.57 6.15
C LEU A 396 4.70 18.35 4.88
N ILE A 397 5.92 18.24 4.35
CA ILE A 397 6.28 18.87 3.07
C ILE A 397 5.36 18.39 1.95
N PHE A 398 5.07 17.08 1.88
CA PHE A 398 4.15 16.53 0.89
C PHE A 398 2.70 16.96 1.13
N ALA A 399 2.22 16.94 2.37
CA ALA A 399 0.87 17.42 2.70
C ALA A 399 0.68 18.89 2.29
N LEU A 400 1.70 19.74 2.48
CA LEU A 400 1.69 21.13 2.04
C LEU A 400 1.76 21.30 0.51
N ALA A 401 2.31 20.33 -0.21
CA ALA A 401 2.33 20.34 -1.68
C ALA A 401 0.97 19.93 -2.29
N GLU A 402 0.19 19.15 -1.55
CA GLU A 402 -1.14 18.66 -1.94
C GLU A 402 -2.27 19.52 -1.34
N ALA A 403 -1.95 20.64 -0.69
CA ALA A 403 -2.94 21.55 -0.12
C ALA A 403 -3.76 22.23 -1.24
N GLU A 404 -5.09 22.16 -1.13
CA GLU A 404 -6.04 22.74 -2.07
C GLU A 404 -7.06 23.63 -1.37
N GLY A 405 -7.72 24.53 -2.11
CA GLY A 405 -8.83 25.33 -1.61
C GLY A 405 -8.45 26.52 -0.71
N LEU A 406 -7.18 26.92 -0.70
CA LEU A 406 -6.71 28.12 0.01
C LEU A 406 -7.20 29.39 -0.71
N ASP A 407 -7.72 30.37 0.05
CA ASP A 407 -8.20 31.65 -0.51
C ASP A 407 -7.01 32.58 -0.81
N PRO A 408 -6.75 32.95 -2.08
CA PRO A 408 -5.66 33.87 -2.43
C PRO A 408 -5.81 35.25 -1.78
N ASN A 409 -7.02 35.66 -1.40
CA ASN A 409 -7.29 36.96 -0.79
C ASN A 409 -7.26 36.92 0.75
N ALA A 410 -6.91 35.78 1.36
CA ALA A 410 -6.80 35.65 2.80
C ALA A 410 -5.82 36.67 3.38
N ASP A 411 -6.25 37.34 4.46
CA ASP A 411 -5.36 38.15 5.29
C ASP A 411 -4.44 37.27 6.15
N HIS A 412 -3.42 37.89 6.75
CA HIS A 412 -2.39 37.18 7.52
C HIS A 412 -2.96 36.24 8.60
N GLU A 413 -3.96 36.68 9.36
CA GLU A 413 -4.57 35.85 10.41
C GLU A 413 -5.30 34.64 9.83
N LYS A 414 -6.00 34.82 8.70
CA LYS A 414 -6.66 33.72 7.99
C LYS A 414 -5.64 32.74 7.40
N ARG A 415 -4.53 33.23 6.83
CA ARG A 415 -3.44 32.39 6.32
C ARG A 415 -2.88 31.47 7.39
N ILE A 416 -2.56 32.04 8.56
CA ILE A 416 -2.08 31.27 9.71
C ILE A 416 -3.11 30.22 10.12
N THR A 417 -4.38 30.60 10.20
CA THR A 417 -5.46 29.68 10.59
C THR A 417 -5.56 28.49 9.63
N ASP A 418 -5.52 28.74 8.31
CA ASP A 418 -5.66 27.69 7.30
C ASP A 418 -4.45 26.75 7.25
N ILE A 419 -3.24 27.29 7.29
CA ILE A 419 -2.03 26.45 7.39
C ILE A 419 -2.03 25.65 8.69
N SER A 420 -2.45 26.25 9.80
CA SER A 420 -2.49 25.56 11.08
C SER A 420 -3.50 24.40 11.08
N ALA A 421 -4.62 24.53 10.37
CA ALA A 421 -5.58 23.44 10.19
C ALA A 421 -4.96 22.28 9.41
N ILE A 422 -4.29 22.55 8.27
CA ILE A 422 -3.60 21.52 7.47
C ILE A 422 -2.56 20.78 8.31
N VAL A 423 -1.76 21.52 9.10
CA VAL A 423 -0.76 20.94 10.00
C VAL A 423 -1.40 20.10 11.10
N ALA A 424 -2.52 20.55 11.67
CA ALA A 424 -3.23 19.82 12.72
C ALA A 424 -3.80 18.49 12.21
N ASP A 425 -4.37 18.49 11.00
CA ASP A 425 -4.87 17.28 10.33
C ASP A 425 -3.73 16.31 10.01
N HIS A 426 -2.58 16.83 9.58
CA HIS A 426 -1.37 16.05 9.36
C HIS A 426 -0.86 15.37 10.64
N PHE A 427 -0.89 16.07 11.78
CA PHE A 427 -0.54 15.46 13.07
C PHE A 427 -1.50 14.35 13.49
N ASP A 428 -2.81 14.51 13.23
CA ASP A 428 -3.79 13.44 13.49
C ASP A 428 -3.54 12.22 12.62
N PHE A 429 -3.18 12.44 11.35
CA PHE A 429 -2.83 11.37 10.43
C PHE A 429 -1.58 10.58 10.88
N ILE A 430 -0.49 11.27 11.27
CA ILE A 430 0.71 10.61 11.81
C ILE A 430 0.38 9.81 13.06
N GLN A 431 -0.41 10.40 13.97
CA GLN A 431 -0.83 9.73 15.20
C GLN A 431 -1.60 8.44 14.88
N GLN A 432 -2.50 8.47 13.89
CA GLN A 432 -3.23 7.29 13.46
C GLN A 432 -2.30 6.19 12.95
N ILE A 433 -1.38 6.52 12.02
CA ILE A 433 -0.41 5.55 11.47
C ILE A 433 0.40 4.90 12.59
N LEU A 434 0.97 5.70 13.48
CA LEU A 434 1.81 5.19 14.57
C LEU A 434 1.01 4.35 15.57
N ALA A 435 -0.25 4.70 15.81
CA ALA A 435 -1.13 3.90 16.66
C ALA A 435 -1.43 2.53 16.02
N GLU A 436 -1.73 2.50 14.72
CA GLU A 436 -1.96 1.26 13.97
C GLU A 436 -0.72 0.36 13.92
N MET A 437 0.47 0.96 13.89
CA MET A 437 1.76 0.25 13.96
C MET A 437 2.18 -0.15 15.38
N GLY A 438 1.43 0.23 16.41
CA GLY A 438 1.79 0.00 17.82
C GLY A 438 3.04 0.77 18.28
N GLN A 439 3.37 1.86 17.58
CA GLN A 439 4.55 2.71 17.81
C GLN A 439 4.21 4.03 18.51
N TRP A 440 2.93 4.35 18.70
CA TRP A 440 2.51 5.56 19.39
C TRP A 440 2.86 5.51 20.89
N PRO A 441 3.68 6.44 21.42
CA PRO A 441 4.07 6.41 22.82
C PRO A 441 2.89 6.72 23.76
N ASP A 442 2.82 6.00 24.88
CA ASP A 442 1.93 6.36 25.99
C ASP A 442 2.23 7.79 26.47
N LYS A 443 1.19 8.50 26.92
CA LYS A 443 1.28 9.90 27.40
C LYS A 443 2.17 10.11 28.64
N LYS A 444 2.83 9.07 29.18
CA LYS A 444 3.59 9.10 30.44
C LYS A 444 5.05 9.51 30.29
#